data_AF-A0A9Q3FQ47-F1
#
_entry.id   AF-A0A9Q3FQ47-F1
#
_cell.length_a   1.000
_cell.length_b   1.000
_cell.length_c   1.000
_cell.angle_alpha   90.00
_cell.angle_beta   90.00
_cell.angle_gamma   90.00
#
_symmetry.space_group_name_H-M   'P 1'
#
loop_
_entity.id
_entity.type
_entity.pdbx_description
1 polymer ?
#
loop_
_entity_poly.entity_id
_entity_poly.type
_entity_poly.pdbx_seq_one_letter_code
_entity_poly.pdbx_strand_id
1 'polypeptide(L)' 'MLRKNRSAFAIGEEPLGKIKGHDIELYLDMERPYPPILRRPPYPESLETRKESEKNINELLEMDVIRKI' A
#
# COMPACT_ATOMS: atom_id res chain seq x y z
N MET A 1 -1.68 -32.99 0.62
CA MET A 1 -1.44 -31.89 -0.33
C MET A 1 -1.22 -30.55 0.36
N LEU A 2 -2.12 -30.08 1.24
CA LEU A 2 -1.99 -28.78 1.94
C LEU A 2 -0.64 -28.52 2.66
N ARG A 3 -0.07 -29.51 3.36
CA ARG A 3 1.24 -29.32 4.05
C ARG A 3 2.43 -29.15 3.10
N LYS A 4 2.39 -29.72 1.89
CA LYS A 4 3.53 -29.70 0.95
C LYS A 4 3.68 -28.35 0.26
N ASN A 5 2.57 -27.62 0.08
CA ASN A 5 2.53 -26.34 -0.64
C ASN A 5 2.24 -25.18 0.32
N ARG A 6 2.64 -25.28 1.59
CA ARG A 6 2.28 -24.30 2.63
C ARG A 6 2.69 -22.86 2.26
N SER A 7 3.84 -22.69 1.61
CA SER A 7 4.35 -21.41 1.12
C SER A 7 3.61 -20.83 -0.11
N ALA A 8 2.70 -21.59 -0.72
CA ALA A 8 1.85 -21.10 -1.81
C ALA A 8 0.56 -20.45 -1.30
N PHE A 9 0.31 -20.48 0.02
CA PHE A 9 -0.87 -19.88 0.64
C PHE A 9 -0.43 -18.62 1.38
N ALA A 10 -1.24 -17.56 1.28
CA ALA A 10 -1.04 -16.35 2.07
C ALA A 10 -1.30 -16.69 3.55
N ILE A 11 -0.22 -16.88 4.31
CA ILE A 11 -0.23 -17.02 5.76
C ILE A 11 0.18 -15.66 6.32
N GLY A 12 -0.51 -15.15 7.35
CA GLY A 12 -0.29 -13.80 7.89
C GLY A 12 1.09 -13.52 8.50
N GLU A 13 2.02 -14.47 8.43
CA GLU A 13 3.41 -14.33 8.91
C GLU A 13 4.39 -13.96 7.79
N GLU A 14 3.97 -14.08 6.51
CA GLU A 14 4.82 -13.79 5.35
C GLU A 14 4.51 -12.40 4.77
N PRO A 15 5.53 -11.57 4.49
CA PRO A 15 5.31 -10.24 3.92
C PRO A 15 4.71 -10.35 2.51
N LEU A 16 3.52 -9.77 2.32
CA LEU A 16 2.88 -9.73 1.01
C LEU A 16 3.70 -8.87 0.03
N GLY A 17 3.89 -9.36 -1.19
CA GLY A 17 4.28 -8.52 -2.32
C GLY A 17 5.76 -8.13 -2.42
N LYS A 18 6.66 -8.61 -1.55
CA LYS A 18 8.11 -8.35 -1.65
C LYS A 18 8.81 -9.23 -2.70
N ILE A 19 8.21 -9.35 -3.89
CA ILE A 19 8.77 -10.09 -5.01
C ILE A 19 9.84 -9.22 -5.68
N LYS A 20 11.10 -9.57 -5.49
CA LYS A 20 12.24 -8.85 -6.10
C LYS A 20 12.12 -8.86 -7.63
N GLY A 21 12.43 -7.74 -8.27
CA GLY A 21 12.51 -7.61 -9.72
C GLY A 21 11.20 -7.30 -10.44
N HIS A 22 10.13 -6.97 -9.71
CA HIS A 22 8.83 -6.53 -10.27
C HIS A 22 8.60 -5.03 -10.02
N ASP A 23 9.67 -4.24 -9.99
CA ASP A 23 9.57 -2.79 -9.85
C ASP A 23 8.97 -2.18 -11.13
N ILE A 24 8.08 -1.20 -10.95
CA ILE A 24 7.37 -0.53 -12.04
C ILE A 24 7.89 0.90 -12.14
N GLU A 25 8.35 1.30 -13.33
CA GLU A 25 8.64 2.68 -13.64
C GLU A 25 7.39 3.35 -14.22
N LEU A 26 6.92 4.39 -13.54
CA LEU A 26 5.75 5.17 -13.95
C LEU A 26 6.20 6.56 -14.41
N TYR A 27 5.79 6.93 -15.61
CA TYR A 27 6.05 8.25 -16.20
C TYR A 27 4.74 9.00 -16.39
N LEU A 28 4.75 10.30 -16.06
CA LEU A 28 3.65 11.18 -16.40
C LEU A 28 3.80 11.60 -17.87
N ASP A 29 2.67 11.70 -18.56
CA ASP A 29 2.56 12.22 -19.93
C ASP A 29 2.63 13.75 -20.00
N MET A 30 2.77 14.41 -18.84
CA MET A 30 2.78 15.86 -18.71
C MET A 30 3.85 16.37 -17.73
N GLU A 31 4.30 17.58 -17.99
CA GLU A 31 5.24 18.31 -17.13
C GLU A 31 4.51 19.31 -16.22
N ARG A 32 5.24 19.92 -15.29
CA ARG A 32 4.69 20.94 -14.39
C ARG A 32 4.21 22.16 -15.19
N PRO A 33 3.12 22.84 -14.78
CA PRO A 33 2.39 22.65 -13.53
C PRO A 33 1.38 21.49 -13.58
N TYR A 34 1.40 20.67 -12.53
CA TYR A 34 0.46 19.55 -12.40
C TYR A 34 -0.99 20.03 -12.21
N PRO A 35 -1.98 19.22 -12.61
CA PRO A 35 -3.39 19.55 -12.44
C PRO A 35 -3.72 19.90 -10.98
N PRO A 36 -4.51 20.97 -10.72
CA PRO A 36 -4.88 21.37 -9.36
C PRO A 36 -5.56 20.27 -8.55
N ILE A 37 -6.21 19.31 -9.23
CA ILE A 37 -6.85 18.15 -8.61
C ILE A 37 -5.88 17.28 -7.80
N LEU A 38 -4.59 17.22 -8.19
CA LEU A 38 -3.56 16.48 -7.47
C LEU A 38 -3.09 17.17 -6.18
N ARG A 39 -3.47 18.45 -5.97
CA ARG A 39 -3.11 19.24 -4.78
C ARG A 39 -4.25 19.31 -3.76
N ARG A 40 -5.35 18.59 -3.99
CA ARG A 40 -6.50 18.64 -3.09
C ARG A 40 -6.14 17.99 -1.75
N PRO A 41 -6.56 18.58 -0.62
CA PRO A 41 -6.45 17.90 0.65
C PRO A 41 -7.26 16.60 0.61
N PRO A 42 -6.91 15.60 1.45
CA PRO A 42 -7.74 14.42 1.60
C PRO A 42 -9.15 14.83 2.04
N TYR A 43 -10.14 14.05 1.60
CA TYR A 43 -11.52 14.28 2.00
C TYR A 43 -11.68 14.09 3.52
N PRO A 44 -12.47 14.92 4.21
CA PRO A 44 -12.67 14.75 5.65
C PRO A 44 -13.29 13.39 5.98
N GLU A 45 -12.73 12.74 6.98
CA GLU A 45 -13.16 11.42 7.46
C GLU A 45 -13.78 11.52 8.87
N SER A 46 -14.63 10.56 9.21
CA SER A 46 -15.16 10.44 10.57
C SER A 46 -14.08 9.92 11.53
N LEU A 47 -14.20 10.23 12.82
CA LEU A 47 -13.24 9.75 13.83
C LEU A 47 -13.19 8.22 13.92
N GLU A 48 -14.32 7.54 13.72
CA GLU A 48 -14.38 6.08 13.72
C GLU A 48 -13.66 5.50 12.51
N THR A 49 -13.97 6.03 11.32
CA THR A 49 -13.33 5.63 10.06
C THR A 49 -11.82 5.84 10.10
N ARG A 50 -11.38 6.96 10.70
CA ARG A 50 -9.96 7.26 10.85
C ARG A 50 -9.24 6.23 11.70
N LYS A 51 -9.79 5.86 12.86
CA LYS A 51 -9.18 4.87 13.76
C LYS A 51 -9.03 3.50 13.10
N GLU A 52 -10.04 3.08 12.34
CA GLU A 52 -9.98 1.81 11.61
C GLU A 52 -8.97 1.86 10.47
N SER A 53 -8.93 2.98 9.73
CA SER A 53 -7.95 3.20 8.67
C SER A 53 -6.52 3.22 9.22
N GLU A 54 -6.28 3.88 10.34
CA GLU A 54 -4.97 3.94 11.00
C GLU A 54 -4.46 2.54 11.39
N LYS A 55 -5.34 1.64 11.85
CA LYS A 55 -4.97 0.25 12.13
C LYS A 55 -4.43 -0.45 10.87
N ASN A 56 -5.17 -0.34 9.75
CA ASN A 56 -4.79 -0.99 8.50
C ASN A 56 -3.52 -0.37 7.90
N ILE A 57 -3.36 0.96 8.01
CA ILE A 57 -2.15 1.66 7.58
C ILE A 57 -0.93 1.16 8.36
N ASN A 58 -1.06 0.98 9.68
CA ASN A 58 0.05 0.45 10.51
C ASN A 58 0.45 -0.97 10.09
N GLU A 59 -0.51 -1.85 9.82
CA GLU A 59 -0.22 -3.19 9.31
C GLU A 59 0.55 -3.14 7.98
N LEU A 60 0.11 -2.28 7.04
CA LEU A 60 0.80 -2.11 5.75
C LEU A 60 2.20 -1.51 5.88
N LEU A 61 2.44 -0.66 6.88
CA LEU A 61 3.77 -0.12 7.20
C LEU A 61 4.70 -1.22 7.76
N GLU A 62 4.21 -2.06 8.68
CA GLU A 62 4.96 -3.19 9.23
C GLU A 62 5.34 -4.21 8.15
N MET A 63 4.47 -4.38 7.15
CA MET A 63 4.71 -5.26 6.00
C MET A 63 5.62 -4.65 4.92
N ASP A 64 6.07 -3.40 5.09
CA ASP A 64 6.92 -2.69 4.12
C ASP A 64 6.25 -2.55 2.72
N VAL A 65 4.91 -2.54 2.70
CA VAL A 65 4.10 -2.35 1.48
C VAL A 65 3.95 -0.86 1.17
N ILE A 66 3.80 -0.03 2.20
CA ILE A 66 3.78 1.43 2.10
C ILE A 66 4.89 2.01 2.98
N ARG A 67 5.34 3.23 2.65
CA ARG A 67 6.36 3.95 3.41
C ARG A 67 6.03 5.43 3.54
N LYS A 68 6.56 6.06 4.58
CA LYS A 68 6.53 7.51 4.73
C LYS A 68 7.53 8.15 3.76
N ILE A 69 7.10 9.17 3.02
CA ILE A 69 7.89 9.92 2.02
C ILE A 69 8.01 11.38 2.44
#